data_AF-A0A7V5R5T0-F1
#
_entry.id   AF-A0A7V5R5T0-F1
#
_cell.length_a   1.000
_cell.length_b   1.000
_cell.length_c   1.000
_cell.angle_alpha   90.00
_cell.angle_beta   90.00
_cell.angle_gamma   90.00
#
_symmetry.space_group_name_H-M   'P 1'
#
loop_
_entity.id
_entity.type
_entity.pdbx_description
1 polymer ?
#
loop_
_entity_poly.entity_id
_entity_poly.type
_entity_poly.pdbx_seq_one_letter_code
_entity_poly.pdbx_strand_id
1 'polypeptide(L)' 'PKKSVVNITRIYTVNKTDLIEKIGQVTHERLKEILSGVQLLIDPREL' A
#
# COMPACT_ATOMS: atom_id res chain seq x y z
N PRO A 1 -15.92 -1.06 11.50
CA PRO A 1 -15.06 -1.56 10.39
C PRO A 1 -14.64 -3.01 10.63
N LYS A 2 -14.72 -3.87 9.59
CA LYS A 2 -14.16 -5.22 9.68
C LYS A 2 -12.65 -5.14 9.64
N LYS A 3 -11.97 -6.07 10.32
CA LYS A 3 -10.52 -6.24 10.16
C LYS A 3 -10.24 -6.58 8.70
N SER A 4 -9.24 -5.94 8.11
CA SER A 4 -8.90 -6.07 6.68
C SER A 4 -7.40 -5.96 6.48
N VAL A 5 -6.94 -6.31 5.28
CA VAL A 5 -5.52 -6.33 4.90
C VAL A 5 -5.25 -5.39 3.74
N VAL A 6 -4.02 -4.87 3.64
CA VAL A 6 -3.54 -4.13 2.46
C VAL A 6 -2.81 -5.12 1.57
N ASN A 7 -3.21 -5.22 0.30
CA ASN A 7 -2.67 -6.19 -0.63
C ASN A 7 -1.47 -5.64 -1.41
N ILE A 8 -0.27 -5.84 -0.87
CA ILE A 8 0.97 -5.31 -1.46
C ILE A 8 1.46 -6.07 -2.70
N THR A 9 0.93 -7.25 -3.01
CA THR A 9 1.31 -8.01 -4.22
C THR A 9 0.51 -7.60 -5.46
N ARG A 10 -0.49 -6.72 -5.31
CA ARG A 10 -1.35 -6.22 -6.38
C ARG A 10 -1.41 -4.69 -6.37
N ILE A 11 -0.28 -4.07 -6.66
CA ILE A 11 -0.16 -2.61 -6.74
C ILE A 11 -0.43 -2.19 -8.19
N TYR A 12 -1.22 -1.13 -8.37
CA TYR A 12 -1.47 -0.54 -9.67
C TYR A 12 -1.49 0.99 -9.56
N THR A 13 -1.12 1.66 -10.66
CA THR A 13 -1.15 3.12 -10.75
C THR A 13 -2.51 3.55 -11.30
N VAL A 14 -3.11 4.58 -10.69
CA VAL A 14 -4.40 5.16 -11.11
C VAL A 14 -4.26 6.65 -11.39
N ASN A 15 -5.18 7.23 -12.16
CA ASN A 15 -5.23 8.66 -12.31
C ASN A 15 -5.79 9.29 -11.03
N LYS A 16 -5.31 10.49 -10.69
CA LYS A 16 -5.81 11.22 -9.51
C LYS A 16 -7.31 11.56 -9.62
N THR A 17 -7.82 11.69 -10.84
CA THR A 17 -9.24 11.92 -11.15
C THR A 17 -10.13 10.72 -10.81
N ASP A 18 -9.56 9.52 -10.69
CA ASP A 18 -10.30 8.31 -10.35
C ASP A 18 -10.54 8.22 -8.83
N LEU A 19 -9.88 9.06 -8.03
CA LEU A 19 -10.07 9.16 -6.58
C LEU A 19 -11.21 10.14 -6.27
N ILE A 20 -12.26 9.65 -5.60
CA ILE A 20 -13.47 10.45 -5.31
C ILE A 20 -13.35 11.18 -3.97
N GLU A 21 -13.25 10.44 -2.86
CA GLU A 21 -13.23 11.01 -1.51
C GLU A 21 -12.21 10.32 -0.60
N LYS A 22 -11.76 11.02 0.44
CA LYS A 22 -10.89 10.46 1.49
C LYS A 22 -11.74 9.80 2.57
N ILE A 23 -11.68 8.47 2.67
CA ILE A 23 -12.48 7.70 3.64
C ILE A 23 -11.80 7.49 5.01
N GLY A 24 -10.55 7.92 5.17
CA GLY A 24 -9.80 7.74 6.41
C GLY A 24 -8.29 7.79 6.23
N GLN A 25 -7.58 7.20 7.18
CA GLN A 25 -6.13 7.07 7.18
C GLN A 25 -5.68 5.83 7.96
N VAL A 26 -4.50 5.32 7.64
CA VAL A 26 -3.81 4.31 8.47
C VAL A 26 -2.90 4.99 9.48
N THR A 27 -2.48 4.27 10.51
CA THR A 27 -1.47 4.77 11.45
C THR A 27 -0.10 4.86 10.77
N HIS A 28 0.80 5.69 11.30
CA HIS A 28 2.18 5.79 10.82
C HIS A 28 2.93 4.46 10.91
N GLU A 29 2.70 3.69 11.97
CA GLU A 29 3.28 2.36 12.15
C GLU A 29 2.83 1.41 11.04
N ARG A 30 1.52 1.35 10.77
CA ARG A 30 0.98 0.52 9.69
C ARG A 30 1.50 0.95 8.32
N LEU A 31 1.66 2.25 8.09
CA LEU A 31 2.26 2.76 6.86
C LEU A 31 3.71 2.27 6.69
N LYS A 32 4.52 2.28 7.75
CA LYS A 32 5.89 1.74 7.71
C LYS A 32 5.92 0.26 7.35
N GLU A 33 5.04 -0.55 7.95
CA GLU A 33 4.92 -1.98 7.62
C GLU A 33 4.58 -2.19 6.14
N ILE A 34 3.64 -1.40 5.61
CA ILE A 34 3.27 -1.45 4.19
C ILE A 34 4.48 -1.12 3.31
N LEU A 35 5.19 -0.03 3.61
CA LEU A 35 6.37 0.39 2.85
C LEU A 35 7.48 -0.67 2.86
N SER A 36 7.80 -1.22 4.03
CA SER A 36 8.80 -2.31 4.14
C SER A 36 8.39 -3.53 3.31
N GLY A 37 7.12 -3.91 3.34
CA GLY A 37 6.61 -5.02 2.54
C GLY A 37 6.66 -4.74 1.03
N VAL A 38 6.30 -3.53 0.61
CA VAL A 38 6.39 -3.11 -0.80
C VAL A 38 7.84 -3.15 -1.27
N GLN A 39 8.78 -2.62 -0.48
CA GLN A 39 10.21 -2.57 -0.83
C GLN A 39 10.78 -3.95 -1.17
N LEU A 40 10.42 -5.00 -0.41
CA LEU A 40 10.82 -6.39 -0.70
C LEU A 40 10.34 -6.92 -2.06
N LEU A 41 9.28 -6.34 -2.62
CA LEU A 41 8.68 -6.74 -3.89
C LEU A 41 9.21 -5.95 -5.09
N ILE A 42 9.64 -4.70 -4.88
CA ILE A 42 10.12 -3.81 -5.94
C ILE A 42 11.64 -3.74 -6.03
N ASP A 43 12.36 -3.97 -4.94
CA ASP A 43 13.81 -3.92 -4.96
C ASP A 43 14.35 -5.10 -5.79
N PRO A 44 15.25 -4.83 -6.75
CA PRO A 44 15.96 -5.88 -7.46
C PRO A 44 16.67 -6.76 -6.44
N ARG A 45 16.39 -8.07 -6.48
CA ARG A 45 17.10 -9.04 -5.64
C ARG A 45 18.29 -9.54 -6.44
N GLU A 46 19.49 -9.37 -5.90
CA GLU A 46 20.65 -10.12 -6.39
C GLU A 46 20.38 -11.60 -6.12
N LEU A 47 20.39 -12.40 -7.19
CA LEU A 47 20.25 -13.86 -7.17
C LEU A 47 21.63 -14.50 -7.25
#